data_AF-A0A957BE15-F1
#
_entry.id   AF-A0A957BE15-F1
#
_cell.length_a   1.000
_cell.length_b   1.000
_cell.length_c   1.000
_cell.angle_alpha   90.00
_cell.angle_beta   90.00
_cell.angle_gamma   90.00
#
_symmetry.space_group_name_H-M   'P 1'
#
loop_
_entity.id
_entity.type
_entity.pdbx_description
1 polymer ?
#
loop_
_entity_poly.entity_id
_entity_poly.type
_entity_poly.pdbx_seq_one_letter_code
_entity_poly.pdbx_strand_id
1 'polypeptide(L)' 'KPIGDSSPEAAYIGSKSAPSGHADLAMYQREKLHPGAQIKGPALIFQLDSTTYVAEGWRATVDAYEAITLERG' A
#
# COMPACT_ATOMS: atom_id res chain seq x y z
N LYS A 1 -11.76 -3.77 -18.04
CA LYS A 1 -11.33 -4.63 -16.90
C LYS A 1 -12.43 -4.52 -15.85
N PRO A 2 -12.94 -5.61 -15.24
CA PRO A 2 -13.82 -5.45 -14.09
C PRO A 2 -13.10 -4.61 -13.05
N ILE A 3 -13.81 -3.70 -12.38
CA ILE A 3 -13.27 -3.04 -11.19
C ILE A 3 -13.04 -4.17 -10.20
N GLY A 4 -11.77 -4.54 -9.99
CA GLY A 4 -11.42 -5.52 -8.97
C GLY A 4 -11.85 -5.01 -7.60
N ASP A 5 -12.01 -5.92 -6.64
CA ASP A 5 -12.27 -5.54 -5.26
C ASP A 5 -11.28 -4.44 -4.82
N SER A 6 -11.80 -3.29 -4.40
CA SER A 6 -10.98 -2.16 -3.93
C SER A 6 -10.33 -2.42 -2.56
N SER A 7 -10.58 -3.59 -1.97
CA SER A 7 -9.85 -4.11 -0.82
C SER A 7 -8.34 -4.25 -1.07
N PRO A 8 -7.45 -3.67 -0.22
CA PRO A 8 -6.03 -4.03 -0.21
C PRO A 8 -5.75 -5.41 0.42
N GLU A 9 -6.74 -6.09 1.00
CA GLU A 9 -6.61 -7.31 1.80
C GLU A 9 -5.96 -8.45 1.03
N ALA A 10 -6.34 -8.64 -0.25
CA ALA A 10 -5.74 -9.66 -1.10
C ALA A 10 -4.24 -9.43 -1.35
N ALA A 11 -3.79 -8.18 -1.27
CA ALA A 11 -2.41 -7.77 -1.44
C ALA A 11 -1.59 -7.85 -0.14
N TYR A 12 -2.23 -7.93 1.03
CA TYR A 12 -1.53 -7.98 2.31
C TYR A 12 -0.70 -9.25 2.44
N ILE A 13 0.57 -9.09 2.81
CA ILE A 13 1.53 -10.20 2.97
C ILE A 13 2.15 -10.28 4.36
N GLY A 14 1.70 -9.43 5.29
CA GLY A 14 2.16 -9.42 6.68
C GLY A 14 2.56 -8.03 7.16
N SER A 15 3.12 -7.99 8.36
CA SER A 15 3.68 -6.78 8.95
C SER A 15 5.11 -7.04 9.41
N LYS A 16 5.90 -5.97 9.51
CA LYS A 16 7.25 -6.00 10.06
C LYS A 16 7.40 -4.93 11.12
N SER A 17 7.83 -5.33 12.31
CA SER A 17 8.12 -4.38 13.38
C SER A 17 9.30 -3.50 13.02
N ALA A 18 9.10 -2.19 13.15
CA ALA A 18 10.15 -1.22 13.01
C ALA A 18 11.03 -1.22 14.27
N PRO A 19 12.36 -0.98 14.15
CA PRO A 19 13.22 -0.87 15.32
C PRO A 19 12.77 0.28 16.23
N SER A 20 12.58 -0.02 17.52
CA SER A 20 12.36 0.92 18.65
C SER A 20 11.39 2.09 18.39
N GLY A 21 10.14 1.92 18.83
CA GLY A 21 9.18 3.02 19.06
C GLY A 21 8.33 3.46 17.86
N HIS A 22 8.54 2.88 16.68
CA HIS A 22 7.74 3.17 15.49
C HIS A 22 6.64 2.11 15.30
N ALA A 23 5.52 2.49 14.69
CA ALA A 23 4.43 1.57 14.38
C ALA A 23 4.87 0.49 13.37
N ASP A 24 4.27 -0.69 13.47
CA ASP A 24 4.54 -1.81 12.56
C ASP A 24 4.28 -1.41 11.10
N LEU A 25 5.17 -1.83 10.20
CA LEU A 25 5.05 -1.61 8.76
C LEU A 25 4.16 -2.69 8.16
N ALA A 26 2.95 -2.33 7.72
CA ALA A 26 2.13 -3.24 6.91
C ALA A 26 2.77 -3.44 5.53
N MET A 27 2.75 -4.65 5.01
CA MET A 27 3.41 -5.02 3.76
C MET A 27 2.39 -5.53 2.74
N TYR A 28 2.50 -5.05 1.49
CA TYR A 28 1.58 -5.38 0.40
C TYR A 28 2.34 -5.74 -0.88
N GLN A 29 1.75 -6.61 -1.71
CA GLN A 29 2.20 -6.90 -3.08
C GLN A 29 1.39 -6.08 -4.08
N ARG A 30 2.07 -5.23 -4.85
CA ARG A 30 1.41 -4.30 -5.77
C ARG A 30 0.55 -4.99 -6.80
N GLU A 31 0.95 -6.14 -7.32
CA GLU A 31 0.29 -6.86 -8.41
C GLU A 31 -1.14 -7.31 -8.05
N LYS A 32 -1.46 -7.34 -6.75
CA LYS A 32 -2.77 -7.69 -6.21
C LYS A 32 -3.62 -6.48 -5.80
N LEU A 33 -3.09 -5.26 -5.93
CA LEU A 33 -3.85 -4.04 -5.67
C LEU A 33 -4.62 -3.61 -6.92
N HIS A 34 -5.90 -3.30 -6.74
CA HIS A 34 -6.81 -2.86 -7.79
C HIS A 34 -7.18 -1.38 -7.63
N PRO A 35 -7.63 -0.71 -8.71
CA PRO A 35 -8.15 0.65 -8.63
C PRO A 35 -9.15 0.84 -7.48
N GLY A 36 -8.96 1.90 -6.70
CA GLY A 36 -9.72 2.21 -5.50
C GLY A 36 -9.09 1.70 -4.20
N ALA A 37 -8.07 0.83 -4.25
CA ALA A 37 -7.39 0.36 -3.04
C ALA A 37 -6.71 1.51 -2.30
N GLN A 38 -6.94 1.58 -0.98
CA GLN A 38 -6.41 2.60 -0.09
C GLN A 38 -5.59 1.96 1.02
N ILE A 39 -4.36 2.44 1.21
CA ILE A 39 -3.45 1.98 2.25
C ILE A 39 -3.00 3.18 3.06
N LYS A 40 -3.23 3.15 4.37
CA LYS A 40 -2.70 4.16 5.30
C LYS A 40 -1.31 3.73 5.76
N GLY A 41 -0.39 4.70 5.82
CA GLY A 41 0.93 4.46 6.37
C GLY A 41 0.92 4.28 7.90
N PRO A 42 1.98 3.69 8.49
CA PRO A 42 3.20 3.30 7.79
C PRO A 42 3.09 1.94 7.07
N ALA A 43 3.50 1.88 5.80
CA ALA A 43 3.39 0.67 4.98
C ALA A 43 4.47 0.58 3.91
N LEU A 44 4.76 -0.63 3.45
CA LEU A 44 5.60 -0.93 2.29
C LEU A 44 4.77 -1.64 1.22
N ILE A 45 4.86 -1.16 -0.02
CA ILE A 45 4.26 -1.80 -1.19
C ILE A 45 5.41 -2.29 -2.05
N PHE A 46 5.54 -3.61 -2.17
CA PHE A 46 6.54 -4.26 -3.00
C PHE A 46 6.00 -4.41 -4.42
N GLN A 47 6.87 -4.15 -5.38
CA GLN A 47 6.66 -4.36 -6.81
C GLN A 47 7.92 -5.05 -7.35
N LEU A 48 7.82 -5.71 -8.50
CA LEU A 48 8.95 -6.41 -9.11
C LEU A 48 10.24 -5.56 -9.22
N ASP A 49 10.11 -4.26 -9.49
CA ASP A 49 11.22 -3.34 -9.80
C ASP A 49 11.43 -2.23 -8.76
N SER A 50 10.55 -2.14 -7.76
CA SER A 50 10.53 -1.00 -6.84
C SER A 50 9.85 -1.34 -5.52
N THR A 51 10.04 -0.47 -4.53
CA THR A 51 9.32 -0.54 -3.26
C THR A 51 8.86 0.86 -2.89
N THR A 52 7.57 1.03 -2.71
CA THR A 52 6.98 2.30 -2.27
C THR A 52 6.82 2.28 -0.76
N TYR A 53 7.46 3.23 -0.07
CA TYR A 53 7.23 3.47 1.34
C TYR A 53 6.13 4.52 1.53
N VAL A 54 5.04 4.10 2.18
CA VAL A 54 3.96 4.99 2.62
C VAL A 54 4.27 5.38 4.05
N ALA A 55 4.77 6.58 4.27
CA ALA A 55 5.16 7.05 5.61
C ALA A 55 3.93 7.30 6.50
N GLU A 56 4.16 7.43 7.81
CA GLU A 56 3.12 7.83 8.76
C GLU A 56 2.47 9.17 8.36
N GLY A 57 1.13 9.24 8.48
CA GLY A 57 0.34 10.40 8.03
C GLY A 57 0.10 10.48 6.51
N TRP A 58 0.65 9.55 5.74
CA TRP A 58 0.38 9.42 4.30
C TRP A 58 -0.64 8.33 4.01
N ARG A 59 -1.28 8.45 2.85
CA ARG A 59 -2.17 7.45 2.27
C ARG A 59 -1.77 7.19 0.83
N ALA A 60 -1.65 5.92 0.48
CA ALA A 60 -1.54 5.46 -0.89
C ALA A 60 -2.92 5.10 -1.44
N THR A 61 -3.20 5.53 -2.66
CA THR A 61 -4.41 5.13 -3.40
C THR A 61 -4.03 4.64 -4.78
N VAL A 62 -4.54 3.47 -5.19
CA VAL A 62 -4.44 3.03 -6.59
C VAL A 62 -5.52 3.74 -7.38
N ASP A 63 -5.13 4.59 -8.32
CA ASP A 63 -6.08 5.35 -9.13
C ASP A 63 -6.69 4.52 -10.26
N ALA A 64 -7.56 5.14 -11.05
CA ALA A 64 -8.24 4.49 -12.18
C ALA A 64 -7.27 4.05 -13.31
N TYR A 65 -6.07 4.62 -13.37
CA TYR A 65 -5.02 4.27 -14.32
C TYR A 65 -4.02 3.24 -13.76
N GLU A 66 -4.32 2.66 -12.60
CA GLU A 66 -3.44 1.74 -11.88
C GLU A 66 -2.12 2.40 -11.43
N ALA A 67 -2.07 3.73 -11.30
CA ALA A 67 -0.94 4.38 -10.66
C ALA A 67 -1.13 4.41 -9.14
N ILE A 68 -0.03 4.34 -8.38
CA ILE A 68 -0.08 4.65 -6.94
C ILE A 68 0.09 6.16 -6.79
N THR A 69 -0.89 6.79 -6.16
CA THR A 69 -0.84 8.19 -5.74
C THR A 69 -0.62 8.25 -4.23
N LEU A 70 0.24 9.17 -3.79
CA LEU A 70 0.52 9.40 -2.37
C LEU A 70 0.01 10.78 -1.97
N GLU A 71 -0.82 10.81 -0.94
CA GLU A 71 -1.37 12.05 -0.37
C GLU A 71 -1.03 12.14 1.12
N ARG A 72 -0.69 13.34 1.56
CA ARG A 72 -0.49 13.65 2.99
C ARG A 72 -1.72 14.36 3.55
N GLY A 73 -2.18 13.91 4.71
CA GLY A 73 -3.15 14.63 5.55
C GLY A 73 -2.46 15.57 6.54
#